data_AF-C6XQP2-F1
#
_entry.id   AF-C6XQP2-F1
#
_cell.length_a   1.000
_cell.length_b   1.000
_cell.length_c   1.000
_cell.angle_alpha   90.00
_cell.angle_beta   90.00
_cell.angle_gamma   90.00
#
_symmetry.space_group_name_H-M   'P 1'
#
loop_
_entity.id
_entity.type
_entity.pdbx_description
1 polymer ?
#
loop_
_entity_poly.entity_id
_entity_poly.type
_entity_poly.pdbx_seq_one_letter_code
_entity_poly.pdbx_strand_id
1 'polypeptide(L)'
;MKHKNTRSHALKAIILTLAFGVSAPLALGDAQDARVFGVTAAQLLETAKMAEGDALAYPSLNAPEISQGFISDLQRFGISAARLSREIKEIDGPEDFQCIFRGMAKETGDQLNAISTAQTGADQADALKRLVTMLDDAVMVSEATARTFEGKAPAIDSSTIIGSCSIE
;
A
#
# COMPACT_ATOMS: atom_id res chain seq x y z
N MET A 1 0.31 75.60 38.42
CA MET A 1 -0.09 74.26 38.93
C MET A 1 1.14 73.35 38.93
N LYS A 2 1.27 72.52 39.96
CA LYS A 2 2.52 71.96 40.49
C LYS A 2 2.59 70.47 40.11
N HIS A 3 3.66 70.01 39.46
CA HIS A 3 3.94 68.57 39.34
C HIS A 3 5.45 68.29 39.45
N LYS A 4 5.82 67.66 40.57
CA LYS A 4 7.00 66.80 40.77
C LYS A 4 6.46 65.56 41.49
N ASN A 5 6.50 64.37 40.89
CA ASN A 5 7.63 63.43 40.75
C ASN A 5 7.73 62.48 41.95
N THR A 6 7.66 61.15 41.71
CA THR A 6 8.42 60.03 42.35
C THR A 6 7.79 58.70 41.92
N ARG A 7 8.42 57.88 41.06
CA ARG A 7 9.48 56.86 41.25
C ARG A 7 9.01 55.51 41.85
N SER A 8 9.27 54.47 41.04
CA SER A 8 9.67 53.09 41.36
C SER A 8 8.70 52.16 42.10
N HIS A 9 8.39 50.99 41.50
CA HIS A 9 9.10 49.72 41.72
C HIS A 9 8.35 48.54 41.06
N ALA A 10 9.11 47.47 40.79
CA ALA A 10 8.71 46.07 40.65
C ALA A 10 7.92 45.70 39.37
N LEU A 11 8.55 45.14 38.34
CA LEU A 11 9.04 43.75 38.28
C LEU A 11 7.93 42.74 38.66
N LYS A 12 7.26 42.20 37.64
CA LYS A 12 6.68 40.85 37.64
C LYS A 12 6.42 40.43 36.19
N ALA A 13 7.43 39.82 35.60
CA ALA A 13 7.29 39.05 34.38
C ALA A 13 6.35 37.86 34.67
N ILE A 14 5.15 37.89 34.11
CA ILE A 14 4.25 36.74 34.09
C ILE A 14 4.66 35.94 32.85
N ILE A 15 5.57 34.99 33.04
CA ILE A 15 5.86 33.94 32.05
C ILE A 15 4.71 32.95 32.16
N LEU A 16 3.74 33.06 31.23
CA LEU A 16 2.70 32.06 31.06
C LEU A 16 3.28 30.93 30.21
N THR A 17 3.76 29.88 30.87
CA THR A 17 4.27 28.67 30.22
C THR A 17 3.11 27.92 29.57
N LEU A 18 2.90 28.11 28.26
CA LEU A 18 2.09 27.19 27.47
C LEU A 18 2.86 25.87 27.36
N ALA A 19 2.49 24.89 28.18
CA ALA A 19 2.84 23.50 27.93
C ALA A 19 2.04 23.02 26.70
N PHE A 20 2.61 23.18 25.51
CA PHE A 20 2.17 22.41 24.35
C PHE A 20 2.49 20.95 24.65
N GLY A 21 1.45 20.19 25.03
CA GLY A 21 1.52 18.73 25.05
C GLY A 21 1.87 18.27 23.64
N VAL A 22 3.07 17.74 23.47
CA VAL A 22 3.47 17.05 22.26
C VAL A 22 2.69 15.73 22.25
N SER A 23 1.52 15.73 21.62
CA SER A 23 0.86 14.50 21.22
C SER A 23 1.75 13.85 20.18
N ALA A 24 2.52 12.83 20.57
CA ALA A 24 3.28 12.03 19.61
C ALA A 24 2.29 11.44 18.58
N PRO A 25 2.50 11.61 17.27
CA PRO A 25 1.77 10.84 16.28
C PRO A 25 2.26 9.39 16.37
N LEU A 26 1.57 8.57 17.14
CA LEU A 26 1.89 7.16 17.29
C LEU A 26 1.35 6.40 16.07
N ALA A 27 2.23 5.90 15.20
CA ALA A 27 2.06 4.71 14.35
C ALA A 27 0.81 4.58 13.42
N LEU A 28 0.05 5.64 13.15
CA LEU A 28 -1.12 5.57 12.25
C LEU A 28 -0.78 5.61 10.75
N GLY A 29 0.48 5.90 10.38
CA GLY A 29 0.91 5.99 8.98
C GLY A 29 0.81 4.66 8.24
N ASP A 30 1.31 3.58 8.86
CA ASP A 30 1.46 2.29 8.20
C ASP A 30 0.10 1.61 7.95
N ALA A 31 -0.84 1.75 8.88
CA ALA A 31 -2.21 1.24 8.73
C ALA A 31 -2.98 1.97 7.63
N GLN A 32 -2.81 3.29 7.53
CA GLN A 32 -3.45 4.08 6.48
C GLN A 32 -2.86 3.75 5.11
N ASP A 33 -1.54 3.58 5.02
CA ASP A 33 -0.86 3.22 3.77
C ASP A 33 -1.33 1.85 3.25
N ALA A 34 -1.47 0.86 4.14
CA ALA A 34 -2.05 -0.43 3.78
C ALA A 34 -3.49 -0.30 3.25
N ARG A 35 -4.35 0.52 3.88
CA ARG A 35 -5.73 0.75 3.39
C ARG A 35 -5.76 1.45 2.04
N VAL A 36 -4.92 2.46 1.83
CA VAL A 36 -4.80 3.16 0.54
C VAL A 36 -4.39 2.17 -0.55
N PHE A 37 -3.41 1.32 -0.29
CA PHE A 37 -2.99 0.27 -1.21
C PHE A 37 -4.15 -0.68 -1.58
N GLY A 38 -4.96 -1.10 -0.60
CA GLY A 38 -6.15 -1.92 -0.85
C GLY A 38 -7.22 -1.24 -1.71
N VAL A 39 -7.45 0.07 -1.51
CA VAL A 39 -8.37 0.85 -2.36
C VAL A 39 -7.85 0.93 -3.80
N THR A 40 -6.55 1.16 -3.98
CA THR A 40 -5.92 1.14 -5.31
C THR A 40 -6.05 -0.24 -5.95
N ALA A 41 -5.87 -1.33 -5.20
CA ALA A 41 -6.07 -2.69 -5.70
C ALA A 41 -7.50 -2.90 -6.24
N ALA A 42 -8.51 -2.46 -5.49
CA ALA A 42 -9.92 -2.60 -5.90
C ALA A 42 -10.24 -1.81 -7.19
N GLN A 43 -9.65 -0.63 -7.37
CA GLN A 43 -9.82 0.16 -8.59
C GLN A 43 -9.17 -0.51 -9.80
N LEU A 44 -7.95 -1.03 -9.62
CA LEU A 44 -7.23 -1.75 -10.67
C LEU A 44 -7.91 -3.07 -11.01
N LEU A 45 -8.48 -3.76 -10.04
CA LEU A 45 -9.18 -5.03 -10.21
C LEU A 45 -10.32 -4.91 -11.23
N GLU A 46 -11.11 -3.85 -11.15
CA GLU A 46 -12.21 -3.62 -12.09
C GLU A 46 -11.70 -3.39 -13.51
N THR A 47 -10.62 -2.61 -13.65
CA THR A 47 -9.99 -2.35 -14.95
C THR A 47 -9.38 -3.63 -15.53
N ALA A 48 -8.75 -4.46 -14.70
CA ALA A 48 -8.18 -5.74 -15.09
C ALA A 48 -9.26 -6.72 -15.58
N LYS A 49 -10.41 -6.80 -14.90
CA LYS A 49 -11.54 -7.65 -15.30
C LYS A 49 -12.13 -7.24 -16.65
N MET A 50 -12.26 -5.94 -16.90
CA MET A 50 -12.71 -5.44 -18.21
C MET A 50 -11.72 -5.83 -19.32
N ALA A 51 -10.43 -5.57 -19.10
CA ALA A 51 -9.39 -5.95 -20.06
C ALA A 51 -9.34 -7.47 -20.31
N GLU A 52 -9.52 -8.29 -19.26
CA GLU A 52 -9.58 -9.75 -19.38
C GLU A 52 -10.77 -10.16 -20.26
N GLY A 53 -11.94 -9.57 -20.02
CA GLY A 53 -13.15 -9.79 -20.82
C GLY A 53 -12.97 -9.44 -22.29
N ASP A 54 -12.34 -8.30 -22.58
CA ASP A 54 -12.05 -7.86 -23.96
C ASP A 54 -11.09 -8.82 -24.68
N ALA A 55 -10.05 -9.29 -23.98
CA ALA A 55 -9.11 -10.28 -24.50
C ALA A 55 -9.78 -11.65 -24.76
N LEU A 56 -10.68 -12.07 -23.87
CA LEU A 56 -11.45 -13.31 -23.99
C LEU A 56 -12.54 -13.27 -25.08
N ALA A 57 -12.99 -12.09 -25.51
CA ALA A 57 -13.97 -11.97 -26.58
C ALA A 57 -13.45 -12.50 -27.93
N TYR A 58 -12.14 -12.39 -28.16
CA TYR A 58 -11.48 -12.79 -29.41
C TYR A 58 -10.12 -13.47 -29.17
N PRO A 59 -10.09 -14.65 -28.51
CA PRO A 59 -8.87 -15.23 -27.97
C PRO A 59 -7.83 -15.61 -29.03
N SER A 60 -8.25 -15.87 -30.26
CA SER A 60 -7.37 -16.27 -31.38
C SER A 60 -6.92 -15.10 -32.26
N LEU A 61 -7.39 -13.88 -31.99
CA LEU A 61 -6.92 -12.67 -32.69
C LEU A 61 -5.74 -12.05 -31.93
N ASN A 62 -5.14 -11.03 -32.54
CA ASN A 62 -4.09 -10.25 -31.88
C ASN A 62 -4.59 -9.72 -30.53
N ALA A 63 -3.69 -9.70 -29.55
CA ALA A 63 -3.97 -9.14 -28.24
C ALA A 63 -4.53 -7.71 -28.36
N PRO A 64 -5.66 -7.39 -27.71
CA PRO A 64 -6.18 -6.03 -27.64
C PRO A 64 -5.15 -5.04 -27.10
N GLU A 65 -5.26 -3.78 -27.53
CA GLU A 65 -4.42 -2.72 -26.97
C GLU A 65 -4.81 -2.44 -25.52
N ILE A 66 -3.81 -2.42 -24.64
CA ILE A 66 -3.98 -2.03 -23.24
C ILE A 66 -3.60 -0.56 -23.08
N SER A 67 -4.46 0.21 -22.39
CA SER A 67 -4.20 1.62 -22.18
C SER A 67 -2.91 1.87 -21.39
N GLN A 68 -2.13 2.88 -21.79
CA GLN A 68 -0.90 3.26 -21.10
C GLN A 68 -1.13 3.74 -19.66
N GLY A 69 -2.32 4.31 -19.39
CA GLY A 69 -2.73 4.68 -18.04
C GLY A 69 -2.82 3.47 -17.11
N PHE A 70 -3.50 2.41 -17.55
CA PHE A 70 -3.63 1.19 -16.77
C PHE A 70 -2.28 0.51 -16.50
N ILE A 71 -1.40 0.44 -17.52
CA ILE A 71 -0.03 -0.06 -17.35
C ILE A 71 0.74 0.76 -16.30
N SER A 72 0.66 2.08 -16.37
CA SER A 72 1.35 2.97 -15.43
C SER A 72 0.83 2.80 -14.00
N ASP A 73 -0.48 2.61 -13.83
CA ASP A 73 -1.08 2.44 -12.52
C ASP A 73 -0.75 1.06 -11.91
N LEU A 74 -0.69 0.00 -12.72
CA LEU A 74 -0.15 -1.31 -12.29
C LEU A 74 1.33 -1.21 -11.87
N GLN A 75 2.16 -0.48 -12.62
CA GLN A 75 3.56 -0.26 -12.23
C GLN A 75 3.68 0.45 -10.87
N ARG A 76 2.89 1.51 -10.66
CA ARG A 76 2.84 2.22 -9.37
C ARG A 76 2.34 1.33 -8.24
N PHE A 77 1.36 0.46 -8.53
CA PHE A 77 0.87 -0.54 -7.59
C PHE A 77 2.00 -1.51 -7.19
N GLY A 78 2.73 -2.09 -8.14
CA GLY A 78 3.87 -2.97 -7.85
C GLY A 78 4.97 -2.29 -7.02
N ILE A 79 5.29 -1.02 -7.32
CA ILE A 79 6.22 -0.21 -6.53
C ILE A 79 5.71 0.00 -5.10
N SER A 80 4.41 0.25 -4.94
CA SER A 80 3.76 0.44 -3.64
C SER A 80 3.77 -0.84 -2.81
N ALA A 81 3.52 -2.00 -3.43
CA ALA A 81 3.63 -3.30 -2.78
C ALA A 81 5.08 -3.54 -2.29
N ALA A 82 6.08 -3.29 -3.14
CA ALA A 82 7.48 -3.42 -2.75
C ALA A 82 7.84 -2.47 -1.60
N ARG A 83 7.26 -1.27 -1.56
CA ARG A 83 7.45 -0.31 -0.46
C ARG A 83 6.86 -0.83 0.84
N LEU A 84 5.60 -1.27 0.84
CA LEU A 84 4.94 -1.85 2.03
C LEU A 84 5.73 -3.04 2.59
N SER A 85 6.20 -3.94 1.71
CA SER A 85 7.05 -5.07 2.12
C SER A 85 8.29 -4.63 2.91
N ARG A 86 8.97 -3.56 2.47
CA ARG A 86 10.14 -3.01 3.17
C ARG A 86 9.76 -2.30 4.47
N GLU A 87 8.71 -1.51 4.46
CA GLU A 87 8.24 -0.79 5.66
C GLU A 87 7.84 -1.78 6.77
N ILE A 88 7.10 -2.85 6.44
CA ILE A 88 6.78 -3.92 7.40
C ILE A 88 8.06 -4.53 7.98
N LYS A 89 9.09 -4.75 7.15
CA LYS A 89 10.38 -5.27 7.61
C LYS A 89 11.11 -4.31 8.54
N GLU A 90 11.11 -3.01 8.22
CA GLU A 90 11.81 -1.97 8.99
C GLU A 90 11.24 -1.79 10.40
N ILE A 91 9.96 -2.11 10.60
CA ILE A 91 9.29 -2.05 11.91
C ILE A 91 9.22 -3.41 12.62
N ASP A 92 9.97 -4.41 12.16
CA ASP A 92 9.92 -5.80 12.65
C ASP A 92 8.49 -6.39 12.66
N GLY A 93 7.68 -6.01 11.66
CA GLY A 93 6.32 -6.50 11.47
C GLY A 93 6.27 -7.96 10.96
N PRO A 94 5.08 -8.58 10.87
CA PRO A 94 4.95 -10.00 10.55
C PRO A 94 5.60 -10.38 9.21
N GLU A 95 6.44 -11.41 9.23
CA GLU A 95 7.18 -11.88 8.04
C GLU A 95 6.22 -12.27 6.90
N ASP A 96 5.06 -12.87 7.21
CA ASP A 96 4.06 -13.26 6.21
C ASP A 96 3.61 -12.08 5.34
N PHE A 97 3.32 -10.92 5.94
CA PHE A 97 2.92 -9.74 5.16
C PHE A 97 4.09 -9.21 4.32
N GLN A 98 5.32 -9.22 4.85
CA GLN A 98 6.51 -8.85 4.06
C GLN A 98 6.61 -9.72 2.80
N CYS A 99 6.46 -11.03 2.96
CA CYS A 99 6.51 -12.01 1.88
C CYS A 99 5.38 -11.79 0.86
N ILE A 100 4.14 -11.60 1.34
CA ILE A 100 2.98 -11.42 0.47
C ILE A 100 3.14 -10.16 -0.39
N PHE A 101 3.45 -9.00 0.20
CA PHE A 101 3.61 -7.77 -0.59
C PHE A 101 4.81 -7.83 -1.55
N ARG A 102 5.89 -8.52 -1.18
CA ARG A 102 7.01 -8.78 -2.10
C ARG A 102 6.57 -9.64 -3.28
N GLY A 103 5.78 -10.69 -3.00
CA GLY A 103 5.18 -11.55 -4.02
C GLY A 103 4.30 -10.76 -4.98
N MET A 104 3.42 -9.90 -4.46
CA MET A 104 2.57 -9.02 -5.27
C MET A 104 3.38 -8.09 -6.17
N ALA A 105 4.46 -7.49 -5.65
CA ALA A 105 5.33 -6.63 -6.45
C ALA A 105 5.98 -7.40 -7.62
N LYS A 106 6.49 -8.61 -7.35
CA LYS A 106 7.09 -9.48 -8.38
C LYS A 106 6.05 -9.91 -9.41
N GLU A 107 4.91 -10.43 -8.95
CA GLU A 107 3.82 -10.90 -9.79
C GLU A 107 3.30 -9.79 -10.71
N THR A 108 3.17 -8.56 -10.19
CA THR A 108 2.80 -7.38 -10.99
C THR A 108 3.79 -7.16 -12.14
N GLY A 109 5.10 -7.21 -11.87
CA GLY A 109 6.13 -7.07 -12.90
C GLY A 109 6.08 -8.20 -13.93
N ASP A 110 5.94 -9.44 -13.48
CA ASP A 110 5.86 -10.62 -14.33
C ASP A 110 4.65 -10.54 -15.27
N GLN A 111 3.47 -10.14 -14.77
CA GLN A 111 2.27 -10.04 -15.59
C GLN A 111 2.30 -8.84 -16.53
N LEU A 112 2.90 -7.72 -16.14
CA LEU A 112 3.10 -6.59 -17.07
C LEU A 112 3.98 -6.99 -18.26
N ASN A 113 5.05 -7.74 -18.00
CA ASN A 113 5.87 -8.29 -19.07
C ASN A 113 5.08 -9.26 -19.95
N ALA A 114 4.31 -10.17 -19.35
CA ALA A 114 3.45 -11.10 -20.08
C ALA A 114 2.41 -10.38 -20.97
N ILE A 115 1.73 -9.35 -20.44
CA ILE A 115 0.78 -8.52 -21.21
C ILE A 115 1.47 -7.83 -22.39
N SER A 116 2.66 -7.26 -22.19
CA SER A 116 3.40 -6.55 -23.25
C SER A 116 3.95 -7.46 -24.35
N THR A 117 4.10 -8.75 -24.06
CA THR A 117 4.65 -9.76 -24.99
C THR A 117 3.58 -10.69 -25.56
N ALA A 118 2.34 -10.59 -25.05
CA ALA A 118 1.20 -11.34 -25.52
C ALA A 118 0.95 -11.10 -27.01
N GLN A 119 0.87 -12.18 -27.78
CA GLN A 119 0.60 -12.10 -29.21
C GLN A 119 -0.89 -12.23 -29.48
N THR A 120 -1.58 -13.04 -28.68
CA THR A 120 -2.99 -13.33 -28.85
C THR A 120 -3.84 -12.83 -27.68
N GLY A 121 -5.15 -12.69 -27.92
CA GLY A 121 -6.11 -12.43 -26.84
C GLY A 121 -6.06 -13.49 -25.74
N ALA A 122 -5.81 -14.76 -26.09
CA ALA A 122 -5.66 -15.83 -25.11
C ALA A 122 -4.45 -15.61 -24.18
N ASP A 123 -3.27 -15.30 -24.75
CA ASP A 123 -2.06 -15.05 -23.95
C ASP A 123 -2.26 -13.85 -23.00
N GLN A 124 -2.91 -12.80 -23.50
CA GLN A 124 -3.19 -11.60 -22.72
C GLN A 124 -4.21 -11.87 -21.60
N ALA A 125 -5.27 -12.64 -21.89
CA ALA A 125 -6.28 -13.04 -20.92
C ALA A 125 -5.67 -13.86 -19.78
N ASP A 126 -4.75 -14.79 -20.07
CA ASP A 126 -4.08 -15.58 -19.04
C ASP A 126 -3.25 -14.71 -18.07
N ALA A 127 -2.54 -13.70 -18.60
CA ALA A 127 -1.79 -12.75 -17.77
C ALA A 127 -2.72 -11.84 -16.95
N LEU A 128 -3.80 -11.34 -17.56
CA LEU A 128 -4.79 -10.50 -16.89
C LEU A 128 -5.56 -11.25 -15.81
N LYS A 129 -5.89 -12.53 -16.03
CA LYS A 129 -6.51 -13.39 -15.03
C LYS A 129 -5.65 -13.53 -13.77
N ARG A 130 -4.33 -13.70 -13.93
CA ARG A 130 -3.39 -13.74 -12.79
C ARG A 130 -3.35 -12.41 -12.05
N LEU A 131 -3.36 -11.28 -12.77
CA LEU A 131 -3.50 -9.96 -12.14
C LEU A 131 -4.82 -9.81 -11.37
N VAL A 132 -5.94 -10.24 -11.96
CA VAL A 132 -7.26 -10.19 -11.31
C VAL A 132 -7.24 -10.96 -9.98
N THR A 133 -6.70 -12.17 -9.96
CA THR A 133 -6.56 -12.94 -8.71
C THR A 133 -5.67 -12.21 -7.69
N MET A 134 -4.49 -11.74 -8.10
CA MET A 134 -3.57 -11.03 -7.20
C MET A 134 -4.17 -9.73 -6.64
N LEU A 135 -4.89 -8.96 -7.47
CA LEU A 135 -5.52 -7.70 -7.06
C LEU A 135 -6.68 -7.94 -6.09
N ASP A 136 -7.44 -9.02 -6.26
CA ASP A 136 -8.49 -9.44 -5.31
C ASP A 136 -7.87 -9.83 -3.95
N ASP A 137 -6.80 -10.63 -3.96
CA ASP A 137 -6.03 -10.98 -2.76
C ASP A 137 -5.46 -9.72 -2.08
N ALA A 138 -4.96 -8.76 -2.87
CA ALA A 138 -4.41 -7.51 -2.37
C ALA A 138 -5.45 -6.69 -1.59
N VAL A 139 -6.72 -6.65 -2.02
CA VAL A 139 -7.79 -5.98 -1.26
C VAL A 139 -7.92 -6.58 0.14
N MET A 140 -7.95 -7.90 0.23
CA MET A 140 -8.12 -8.63 1.50
C MET A 140 -6.90 -8.50 2.43
N VAL A 141 -5.71 -8.70 1.88
CA VAL A 141 -4.44 -8.64 2.62
C VAL A 141 -4.18 -7.23 3.15
N SER A 142 -4.52 -6.19 2.40
CA SER A 142 -4.38 -4.80 2.80
C SER A 142 -5.13 -4.48 4.08
N GLU A 143 -6.39 -4.93 4.18
CA GLU A 143 -7.21 -4.73 5.36
C GLU A 143 -6.68 -5.52 6.56
N ALA A 144 -6.24 -6.76 6.34
CA ALA A 144 -5.63 -7.58 7.38
C ALA A 144 -4.34 -6.95 7.92
N THR A 145 -3.50 -6.41 7.03
CA THR A 145 -2.26 -5.70 7.38
C THR A 145 -2.58 -4.45 8.20
N ALA A 146 -3.53 -3.62 7.74
CA ALA A 146 -3.94 -2.41 8.45
C ALA A 146 -4.45 -2.71 9.88
N ARG A 147 -5.28 -3.75 10.04
CA ARG A 147 -5.76 -4.19 11.35
C ARG A 147 -4.64 -4.68 12.25
N THR A 148 -3.62 -5.31 11.68
CA THR A 148 -2.44 -5.75 12.42
C THR A 148 -1.65 -4.57 12.96
N PHE A 149 -1.40 -3.56 12.13
CA PHE A 149 -0.74 -2.32 12.56
C PHE A 149 -1.52 -1.54 13.62
N GLU A 150 -2.85 -1.60 13.59
CA GLU A 150 -3.70 -1.00 14.62
C GLU A 150 -3.73 -1.80 15.94
N GLY A 151 -2.99 -2.91 16.06
CA GLY A 151 -3.03 -3.81 17.22
C GLY A 151 -4.38 -4.54 17.37
N LYS A 152 -5.15 -4.62 16.28
CA LYS A 152 -6.48 -5.26 16.22
C LYS A 152 -6.44 -6.62 15.53
N ALA A 153 -5.26 -7.12 15.15
CA ALA A 153 -5.14 -8.48 14.66
C ALA A 153 -5.23 -9.48 15.82
N PRO A 154 -5.90 -10.63 15.61
CA PRO A 154 -5.79 -11.73 16.55
C PRO A 154 -4.32 -12.16 16.64
N ALA A 155 -3.86 -12.51 17.85
CA ALA A 155 -2.53 -13.10 18.03
C ALA A 155 -2.49 -14.43 17.24
N ILE A 156 -1.81 -14.44 16.09
CA ILE A 156 -1.49 -15.66 15.37
C ILE A 156 -0.24 -16.24 16.04
N ASP A 157 -0.37 -17.43 16.62
CA ASP A 157 0.75 -18.20 17.17
C ASP A 157 1.79 -18.46 16.06
N SER A 158 2.99 -17.91 16.25
CA SER A 158 4.14 -18.01 15.34
C SER A 158 4.66 -19.44 15.13
N SER A 159 4.05 -20.45 15.76
CA SER A 159 4.46 -21.85 15.65
C SER A 159 4.01 -22.56 14.36
N THR A 160 3.25 -21.90 13.47
CA THR A 160 2.80 -22.46 12.19
C THR A 160 3.35 -21.67 10.98
N ILE A 161 4.67 -21.49 10.91
CA ILE A 161 5.31 -20.89 9.72
C ILE A 161 5.59 -22.01 8.72
N ILE A 162 4.72 -22.17 7.71
CA ILE A 162 5.06 -22.88 6.47
C ILE A 162 5.51 -21.81 5.47
N GLY A 163 6.81 -21.82 5.17
CA GLY A 163 7.38 -21.09 4.04
C GLY A 163 8.13 -19.81 4.42
N SER A 164 9.30 -19.96 5.02
CA SER A 164 10.29 -18.88 5.04
C SER A 164 10.48 -18.37 3.62
N CYS A 165 10.39 -17.05 3.46
CA CYS A 165 10.67 -16.30 2.26
C CYS A 165 11.99 -16.79 1.62
N SER A 166 11.96 -17.76 0.69
CA SER A 166 13.17 -18.16 -0.03
C SER A 166 13.62 -16.96 -0.86
N ILE A 167 14.79 -16.44 -0.51
CA ILE A 167 15.48 -15.38 -1.23
C ILE A 167 16.11 -16.07 -2.42
N GLU A 168 15.53 -15.92 -3.61
CA GLU A 168 16.25 -16.11 -4.87
C GLU A 168 16.80 -14.76 -5.35
#